data_AF-W6S2J6-F1
#
_entry.id   AF-W6S2J6-F1
#
_cell.length_a   1.000
_cell.length_b   1.000
_cell.length_c   1.000
_cell.angle_alpha   90.00
_cell.angle_beta   90.00
_cell.angle_gamma   90.00
#
_symmetry.space_group_name_H-M   'P 1'
#
loop_
_entity.id
_entity.type
_entity.pdbx_description
1 polymer ?
#
loop_
_entity_poly.entity_id
_entity_poly.type
_entity_poly.pdbx_seq_one_letter_code
_entity_poly.pdbx_strand_id
1 'polypeptide(L)'
;MLNSRIELMCKDRLYNNILVKGVSGSGKSTYLINRVNEYINKYSVEDGDSILVLFKNKLSKSIGLKLFEEQEREETLFSFLNIKVDFYTYDELVENLLKVKGINLCSGDKKREILLEAIDSIKGDLKNSKIFRISNIENIEKEVCEILSSNISRKQYIEGRRKVSYVKAKKNSHNRELLFNVSEIFKKLIFKNNVYIKDVIDIELIEKFLDNNDIYTHIAIDDGEFLTEKQRKFIYTLRKDSSISTITITSKRNIKDVSFEKTYNLRNNIRSSEEIRNLIKGFKGNKNILEKNINIPYHLIYDDMGKSFLAIRDLIKNNISLRYKYEDIIVLFKNEEELRKGKLYFINSKIPCRRIKNSLYSNGDKIKLAVFDDVLGISSKVVIVTNFNNENYSTIKEKKILIDEISMAENELYLVGYGKESKFVNKLPVGVLEDRRFVSNKGIESFTYVDCKKNKVINLLRDISAPKNMLINVNGKEEELADSEVSKVKVFSHIAAGMPIFISEEETGEMYLPNSVLTKNKEHFILTIDGDSMINVGINNGDKVVIERNNTVENGDICAVEIDGNATLKTVKIANGMATLISENDNYAPMNFGLNEIRIIGQAVGIIKNN
;
A
#
# COMPACT_ATOMS: atom_id res chain seq x y z
N MET A 1 26.70 16.58 -14.65
CA MET A 1 26.74 17.13 -16.03
C MET A 1 25.40 16.89 -16.73
N LEU A 2 24.32 17.50 -16.25
CA LEU A 2 22.97 17.15 -16.67
C LEU A 2 22.17 18.40 -17.04
N ASN A 3 22.78 19.36 -17.72
CA ASN A 3 22.20 20.71 -17.69
C ASN A 3 22.26 21.56 -18.96
N SER A 4 23.22 21.42 -19.87
CA SER A 4 23.33 22.40 -20.98
C SER A 4 22.08 22.49 -21.86
N ARG A 5 21.44 21.36 -22.21
CA ARG A 5 20.24 21.37 -23.07
C ARG A 5 18.97 21.81 -22.36
N ILE A 6 18.76 21.38 -21.11
CA ILE A 6 17.61 21.82 -20.31
C ILE A 6 17.76 23.30 -19.98
N GLU A 7 18.95 23.75 -19.58
CA GLU A 7 19.26 25.16 -19.35
C GLU A 7 19.02 26.00 -20.61
N LEU A 8 19.52 25.57 -21.77
CA LEU A 8 19.26 26.25 -23.06
C LEU A 8 17.76 26.34 -23.36
N MET A 9 17.01 25.28 -23.10
CA MET A 9 15.55 25.28 -23.30
C MET A 9 14.83 26.20 -22.30
N CYS A 10 15.28 26.23 -21.04
CA CYS A 10 14.73 27.11 -20.01
C CYS A 10 15.03 28.59 -20.30
N LYS A 11 16.14 28.89 -20.99
CA LYS A 11 16.53 30.25 -21.39
C LYS A 11 15.91 30.72 -22.71
N ASP A 12 15.09 29.90 -23.37
CA ASP A 12 14.35 30.30 -24.58
C ASP A 12 13.37 31.44 -24.25
N ARG A 13 12.89 32.15 -25.28
CA ARG A 13 11.97 33.27 -25.13
C ARG A 13 10.66 32.87 -24.45
N LEU A 14 9.90 33.86 -24.01
CA LEU A 14 8.55 33.63 -23.48
C LEU A 14 7.57 33.26 -24.61
N TYR A 15 6.64 32.36 -24.31
CA TYR A 15 5.55 31.94 -25.17
C TYR A 15 4.27 31.90 -24.34
N ASN A 16 3.10 32.06 -24.95
CA ASN A 16 1.84 32.08 -24.18
C ASN A 16 1.55 30.73 -23.51
N ASN A 17 1.69 29.64 -24.27
CA ASN A 17 1.46 28.27 -23.78
C ASN A 17 2.63 27.36 -24.19
N ILE A 18 3.29 26.75 -23.21
CA ILE A 18 4.43 25.86 -23.39
C ILE A 18 4.06 24.45 -22.91
N LEU A 19 4.32 23.44 -23.75
CA LEU A 19 4.23 22.03 -23.37
C LEU A 19 5.60 21.38 -23.37
N VAL A 20 5.98 20.74 -22.28
CA VAL A 20 7.22 19.96 -22.17
C VAL A 20 6.88 18.49 -22.03
N LYS A 21 7.10 17.74 -23.11
CA LYS A 21 6.83 16.30 -23.15
C LYS A 21 8.06 15.51 -22.78
N GLY A 22 7.88 14.47 -22.00
CA GLY A 22 8.99 13.57 -21.67
C GLY A 22 8.55 12.36 -20.89
N VAL A 23 9.30 11.26 -21.04
CA VAL A 23 9.10 10.05 -20.23
C VAL A 23 9.43 10.31 -18.76
N SER A 24 9.16 9.34 -17.88
CA SER A 24 9.65 9.42 -16.49
C SER A 24 11.18 9.60 -16.47
N GLY A 25 11.69 10.36 -15.50
CA GLY A 25 13.13 10.62 -15.37
C GLY A 25 13.78 11.46 -16.49
N SER A 26 12.99 12.05 -17.39
CA SER A 26 13.52 12.90 -18.47
C SER A 26 13.91 14.33 -18.06
N GLY A 27 13.77 14.68 -16.78
CA GLY A 27 14.07 16.02 -16.28
C GLY A 27 12.94 17.04 -16.42
N LYS A 28 11.69 16.60 -16.62
CA LYS A 28 10.50 17.49 -16.73
C LYS A 28 10.35 18.45 -15.54
N SER A 29 10.32 17.92 -14.31
CA SER A 29 10.18 18.73 -13.12
C SER A 29 11.37 19.69 -12.96
N THR A 30 12.60 19.24 -13.24
CA THR A 30 13.79 20.09 -13.24
C THR A 30 13.68 21.24 -14.26
N TYR A 31 13.22 20.95 -15.48
CA TYR A 31 12.92 21.98 -16.48
C TYR A 31 11.89 22.98 -15.93
N LEU A 32 10.81 22.50 -15.33
CA LEU A 32 9.72 23.35 -14.84
C LEU A 32 10.23 24.30 -13.75
N ILE A 33 10.97 23.79 -12.76
CA ILE A 33 11.51 24.59 -11.67
C ILE A 33 12.58 25.58 -12.19
N ASN A 34 13.51 25.14 -13.04
CA ASN A 34 14.47 26.06 -13.69
C ASN A 34 13.75 27.16 -14.47
N ARG A 35 12.63 26.82 -15.13
CA ARG A 35 11.84 27.79 -15.90
C ARG A 35 11.07 28.75 -14.99
N VAL A 36 10.63 28.32 -13.81
CA VAL A 36 10.07 29.22 -12.79
C VAL A 36 11.11 30.26 -12.33
N ASN A 37 12.38 29.89 -12.17
CA ASN A 37 13.43 30.87 -11.89
C ASN A 37 13.62 31.88 -13.02
N GLU A 38 13.54 31.43 -14.28
CA GLU A 38 13.59 32.35 -15.42
C GLU A 38 12.40 33.31 -15.42
N TYR A 39 11.22 32.89 -14.94
CA TYR A 39 10.08 33.80 -14.73
C TYR A 39 10.40 34.89 -13.71
N ILE A 40 10.89 34.49 -12.53
CA ILE A 40 11.29 35.43 -11.47
C ILE A 40 12.34 36.42 -11.96
N ASN A 41 13.37 35.93 -12.65
CA ASN A 41 14.57 36.71 -12.96
C ASN A 41 14.45 37.56 -14.24
N LYS A 42 13.51 37.25 -15.14
CA LYS A 42 13.45 37.89 -16.47
C LYS A 42 12.06 38.29 -16.94
N TYR A 43 11.00 37.65 -16.45
CA TYR A 43 9.66 37.80 -17.01
C TYR A 43 8.63 38.30 -15.99
N SER A 44 9.02 38.53 -14.74
CA SER A 44 8.26 39.21 -13.71
C SER A 44 8.89 40.57 -13.44
N VAL A 45 8.20 41.65 -13.79
CA VAL A 45 8.77 43.00 -13.93
C VAL A 45 8.13 44.02 -13.00
N GLU A 46 7.04 43.66 -12.33
CA GLU A 46 6.30 44.55 -11.42
C GLU A 46 6.14 43.95 -10.02
N ASP A 47 6.13 44.82 -9.00
CA ASP A 47 5.75 44.41 -7.65
C ASP A 47 4.29 43.94 -7.64
N GLY A 48 4.07 42.68 -7.22
CA GLY A 48 2.77 42.02 -7.29
C GLY A 48 2.63 41.00 -8.42
N ASP A 49 3.66 40.82 -9.24
CA ASP A 49 3.78 39.62 -10.07
C ASP A 49 3.88 38.37 -9.21
N SER A 50 3.15 37.34 -9.63
CA SER A 50 3.00 36.11 -8.87
C SER A 50 3.00 34.89 -9.78
N ILE A 51 3.51 33.79 -9.25
CA ILE A 51 3.71 32.54 -9.97
C ILE A 51 3.01 31.42 -9.23
N LEU A 52 2.15 30.68 -9.92
CA LEU A 52 1.56 29.45 -9.41
C LEU A 52 2.34 28.24 -9.93
N VAL A 53 2.79 27.37 -9.03
CA VAL A 53 3.38 26.07 -9.36
C VAL A 53 2.51 24.94 -8.82
N LEU A 54 1.89 24.19 -9.72
CA LEU A 54 0.96 23.11 -9.42
C LEU A 54 1.59 21.73 -9.55
N PHE A 55 1.37 20.89 -8.55
CA PHE A 55 1.88 19.53 -8.48
C PHE A 55 0.75 18.52 -8.34
N LYS A 56 0.97 17.33 -8.92
CA LYS A 56 0.06 16.19 -8.82
C LYS A 56 -0.31 15.82 -7.39
N ASN A 57 0.65 15.80 -6.48
CA ASN A 57 0.44 15.40 -5.08
C ASN A 57 1.45 16.08 -4.14
N LYS A 58 1.25 15.90 -2.83
CA LYS A 58 2.12 16.50 -1.80
C LYS A 58 3.58 16.08 -1.92
N LEU A 59 3.84 14.87 -2.41
CA LEU A 59 5.19 14.37 -2.60
C LEU A 59 5.91 15.08 -3.75
N SER A 60 5.31 15.15 -4.94
CA SER A 60 5.91 15.88 -6.06
C SER A 60 6.07 17.37 -5.74
N LYS A 61 5.13 17.96 -4.99
CA LYS A 61 5.28 19.31 -4.43
C LYS A 61 6.53 19.45 -3.56
N SER A 62 6.73 18.54 -2.60
CA SER A 62 7.90 18.58 -1.71
C SER A 62 9.24 18.45 -2.46
N ILE A 63 9.27 17.63 -3.52
CA ILE A 63 10.45 17.48 -4.38
C ILE A 63 10.68 18.76 -5.18
N GLY A 64 9.64 19.33 -5.78
CA GLY A 64 9.72 20.59 -6.53
C GLY A 64 10.18 21.76 -5.68
N LEU A 65 9.67 21.86 -4.44
CA LEU A 65 10.12 22.85 -3.45
C LEU A 65 11.60 22.69 -3.13
N LYS A 66 12.06 21.47 -2.86
CA LYS A 66 13.48 21.21 -2.58
C LYS A 66 14.37 21.61 -3.77
N LEU A 67 13.95 21.25 -4.99
CA LEU A 67 14.68 21.64 -6.20
C LEU A 67 14.73 23.15 -6.39
N PHE A 68 13.68 23.86 -6.00
CA PHE A 68 13.61 25.32 -6.06
C PHE A 68 14.51 25.97 -5.00
N GLU A 69 14.55 25.41 -3.79
CA GLU A 69 15.40 25.88 -2.68
C GLU A 69 16.90 25.60 -2.90
N GLU A 70 17.24 24.49 -3.56
CA GLU A 70 18.63 24.10 -3.88
C GLU A 70 19.26 24.92 -5.00
N GLN A 71 18.48 25.72 -5.73
CA GLN A 71 18.99 26.55 -6.82
C GLN A 71 19.64 27.82 -6.28
N GLU A 72 20.86 28.11 -6.76
CA GLU A 72 21.47 29.42 -6.55
C GLU A 72 20.63 30.50 -7.21
N ARG A 73 20.21 31.51 -6.44
CA ARG A 73 19.53 32.69 -6.99
C ARG A 73 20.59 33.59 -7.62
N GLU A 74 20.51 33.78 -8.93
CA GLU A 74 21.28 34.83 -9.60
C GLU A 74 20.82 36.20 -9.09
N GLU A 75 21.74 36.99 -8.52
CA GLU A 75 21.47 38.40 -8.20
C GLU A 75 21.30 39.19 -9.49
N THR A 76 20.06 39.37 -9.92
CA THR A 76 19.68 40.18 -11.09
C THR A 76 19.09 41.52 -10.66
N LEU A 77 18.91 42.46 -11.59
CA LEU A 77 18.23 43.75 -11.34
C LEU A 77 16.82 43.56 -10.73
N PHE A 78 16.18 42.43 -11.03
CA PHE A 78 14.84 42.08 -10.54
C PHE A 78 14.84 41.37 -9.19
N SER A 79 16.01 41.07 -8.62
CA SER A 79 16.13 40.44 -7.28
C SER A 79 15.56 41.31 -6.15
N PHE A 80 15.38 42.61 -6.39
CA PHE A 80 14.74 43.56 -5.47
C PHE A 80 13.20 43.52 -5.52
N LEU A 81 12.61 42.89 -6.54
CA LEU A 81 11.15 42.75 -6.66
C LEU A 81 10.65 41.63 -5.75
N ASN A 82 9.53 41.86 -5.09
CA ASN A 82 8.91 40.85 -4.23
C ASN A 82 7.99 39.91 -5.04
N ILE A 83 8.59 39.03 -5.84
CA ILE A 83 7.84 38.07 -6.65
C ILE A 83 7.37 36.89 -5.79
N LYS A 84 6.04 36.73 -5.68
CA LYS A 84 5.45 35.64 -4.91
C LYS A 84 5.39 34.36 -5.73
N VAL A 85 5.94 33.26 -5.20
CA VAL A 85 5.83 31.93 -5.82
C VAL A 85 5.04 31.00 -4.90
N ASP A 86 3.87 30.59 -5.36
CA ASP A 86 2.94 29.73 -4.64
C ASP A 86 3.02 28.28 -5.13
N PHE A 87 3.36 27.34 -4.24
CA PHE A 87 3.45 25.92 -4.54
C PHE A 87 2.25 25.17 -3.95
N TYR A 88 1.42 24.56 -4.79
CA TYR A 88 0.19 23.88 -4.36
C TYR A 88 -0.03 22.53 -5.04
N THR A 89 -0.77 21.63 -4.39
CA THR A 89 -1.59 20.65 -5.11
C THR A 89 -2.89 21.29 -5.59
N TYR A 90 -3.62 20.66 -6.51
CA TYR A 90 -4.92 21.17 -6.96
C TYR A 90 -5.89 21.43 -5.78
N ASP A 91 -6.01 20.47 -4.87
CA ASP A 91 -6.87 20.59 -3.70
C ASP A 91 -6.45 21.75 -2.79
N GLU A 92 -5.15 21.89 -2.52
CA GLU A 92 -4.63 22.97 -1.68
C GLU A 92 -4.86 24.35 -2.33
N LEU A 93 -4.72 24.44 -3.66
CA LEU A 93 -5.01 25.66 -4.41
C LEU A 93 -6.48 26.05 -4.25
N VAL A 94 -7.40 25.12 -4.51
CA VAL A 94 -8.85 25.39 -4.41
C VAL A 94 -9.23 25.77 -2.98
N GLU A 95 -8.78 25.01 -1.98
CA GLU A 95 -9.02 25.32 -0.57
C GLU A 95 -8.50 26.71 -0.20
N ASN A 96 -7.31 27.09 -0.67
CA ASN A 96 -6.73 28.41 -0.39
C ASN A 96 -7.50 29.54 -1.08
N LEU A 97 -7.85 29.39 -2.37
CA LEU A 97 -8.61 30.39 -3.13
C LEU A 97 -9.98 30.66 -2.49
N LEU A 98 -10.68 29.59 -2.10
CA LEU A 98 -11.98 29.69 -1.45
C LEU A 98 -11.87 30.33 -0.07
N LYS A 99 -10.85 29.96 0.71
CA LYS A 99 -10.59 30.55 2.03
C LYS A 99 -10.36 32.05 1.95
N VAL A 100 -9.64 32.54 0.94
CA VAL A 100 -9.43 33.99 0.71
C VAL A 100 -10.75 34.72 0.46
N LYS A 101 -11.74 34.07 -0.18
CA LYS A 101 -13.09 34.61 -0.38
C LYS A 101 -14.04 34.37 0.80
N GLY A 102 -13.53 33.88 1.94
CA GLY A 102 -14.33 33.60 3.14
C GLY A 102 -15.20 32.34 3.04
N ILE A 103 -14.93 31.47 2.06
CA ILE A 103 -15.62 30.20 1.87
C ILE A 103 -14.86 29.11 2.61
N ASN A 104 -15.51 28.49 3.59
CA ASN A 104 -14.88 27.47 4.41
C ASN A 104 -15.20 26.06 3.91
N LEU A 105 -14.28 25.12 4.16
CA LEU A 105 -14.54 23.70 3.99
C LEU A 105 -15.72 23.28 4.89
N CYS A 106 -16.70 22.62 4.31
CA CYS A 106 -17.91 22.18 4.98
C CYS A 106 -17.58 21.01 5.91
N SER A 107 -17.85 21.16 7.21
CA SER A 107 -17.75 20.05 8.16
C SER A 107 -18.82 18.99 7.87
N GLY A 108 -18.59 17.75 8.34
CA GLY A 108 -19.59 16.68 8.23
C GLY A 108 -20.94 17.05 8.84
N ASP A 109 -20.93 17.73 10.00
CA ASP A 109 -22.16 18.16 10.68
C ASP A 109 -22.91 19.23 9.88
N LYS A 110 -22.19 20.25 9.36
CA LYS A 110 -22.81 21.31 8.56
C LYS A 110 -23.34 20.76 7.23
N LYS A 111 -22.61 19.82 6.62
CA LYS A 111 -23.05 19.13 5.41
C LYS A 111 -24.36 18.39 5.64
N ARG A 112 -24.47 17.67 6.77
CA ARG A 112 -25.68 16.95 7.16
C ARG A 112 -26.84 17.90 7.47
N GLU A 113 -26.59 19.01 8.16
CA GLU A 113 -27.56 20.05 8.42
C GLU A 113 -28.17 20.60 7.12
N ILE A 114 -27.32 20.96 6.16
CA ILE A 114 -27.74 21.47 4.85
C ILE A 114 -28.55 20.42 4.07
N LEU A 115 -28.17 19.14 4.17
CA LEU A 115 -28.93 18.06 3.54
C LEU A 115 -30.32 17.89 4.16
N LEU A 116 -30.42 17.99 5.48
CA LEU A 116 -31.70 17.92 6.18
C LEU A 116 -32.60 19.11 5.82
N GLU A 117 -32.05 20.32 5.70
CA GLU A 117 -32.77 21.50 5.19
C GLU A 117 -33.27 21.27 3.75
N ALA A 118 -32.43 20.69 2.88
CA ALA A 118 -32.84 20.34 1.52
C ALA A 118 -33.98 19.32 1.50
N ILE A 119 -33.93 18.29 2.35
CA ILE A 119 -34.98 17.27 2.46
C ILE A 119 -36.28 17.87 3.01
N ASP A 120 -36.19 18.72 4.04
CA ASP A 120 -37.38 19.33 4.67
C ASP A 120 -38.10 20.28 3.71
N SER A 121 -37.36 20.97 2.83
CA SER A 121 -37.94 21.86 1.81
C SER A 121 -38.91 21.18 0.83
N ILE A 122 -38.81 19.85 0.65
CA ILE A 122 -39.70 19.06 -0.21
C ILE A 122 -40.49 17.99 0.56
N LYS A 123 -40.61 18.14 1.89
CA LYS A 123 -41.25 17.15 2.78
C LYS A 123 -42.65 16.74 2.34
N GLY A 124 -43.41 17.65 1.72
CA GLY A 124 -44.73 17.37 1.14
C GLY A 124 -44.69 16.24 0.10
N ASP A 125 -43.74 16.30 -0.82
CA ASP A 125 -43.54 15.32 -1.89
C ASP A 125 -42.91 14.02 -1.37
N LEU A 126 -42.22 14.09 -0.23
CA LEU A 126 -41.57 12.95 0.41
C LEU A 126 -42.51 12.03 1.19
N LYS A 127 -43.76 12.43 1.46
CA LYS A 127 -44.71 11.70 2.33
C LYS A 127 -44.90 10.22 1.95
N ASN A 128 -44.75 9.88 0.67
CA ASN A 128 -44.91 8.51 0.16
C ASN A 128 -43.58 7.80 -0.16
N SER A 129 -42.43 8.45 0.06
CA SER A 129 -41.13 7.85 -0.22
C SER A 129 -40.59 7.04 0.96
N LYS A 130 -40.27 5.77 0.70
CA LYS A 130 -39.62 4.89 1.69
C LYS A 130 -38.11 5.14 1.85
N ILE A 131 -37.53 6.02 1.01
CA ILE A 131 -36.08 6.26 0.97
C ILE A 131 -35.65 7.28 2.01
N PHE A 132 -36.36 8.40 2.12
CA PHE A 132 -36.01 9.56 2.93
C PHE A 132 -36.37 9.40 4.40
N ARG A 133 -35.72 8.42 5.04
CA ARG A 133 -35.80 8.16 6.49
C ARG A 133 -34.49 8.54 7.16
N ILE A 134 -34.54 8.97 8.42
CA ILE A 134 -33.35 9.36 9.20
C ILE A 134 -32.30 8.23 9.23
N SER A 135 -32.73 6.97 9.31
CA SER A 135 -31.83 5.80 9.28
C SER A 135 -31.03 5.64 7.98
N ASN A 136 -31.45 6.28 6.89
CA ASN A 136 -30.80 6.22 5.58
C ASN A 136 -30.03 7.49 5.21
N ILE A 137 -30.00 8.49 6.08
CA ILE A 137 -29.50 9.83 5.74
C ILE A 137 -28.06 9.83 5.24
N GLU A 138 -27.19 8.96 5.77
CA GLU A 138 -25.81 8.84 5.29
C GLU A 138 -25.73 8.31 3.85
N ASN A 139 -26.59 7.34 3.50
CA ASN A 139 -26.68 6.83 2.14
C ASN A 139 -27.29 7.86 1.18
N ILE A 140 -28.25 8.65 1.65
CA ILE A 140 -28.83 9.76 0.87
C ILE A 140 -27.78 10.84 0.64
N GLU A 141 -26.99 11.19 1.66
CA GLU A 141 -25.88 12.13 1.55
C GLU A 141 -24.89 11.67 0.48
N LYS A 142 -24.44 10.41 0.54
CA LYS A 142 -23.53 9.83 -0.45
C LYS A 142 -24.13 9.83 -1.86
N GLU A 143 -25.41 9.48 -1.99
CA GLU A 143 -26.10 9.50 -3.29
C GLU A 143 -26.25 10.91 -3.86
N VAL A 144 -26.61 11.91 -3.04
CA VAL A 144 -26.70 13.32 -3.46
C VAL A 144 -25.33 13.84 -3.88
N CYS A 145 -24.28 13.52 -3.13
CA CYS A 145 -22.91 13.87 -3.48
C CYS A 145 -22.49 13.28 -4.83
N GLU A 146 -22.84 12.01 -5.09
CA GLU A 146 -22.56 11.33 -6.36
C GLU A 146 -23.32 11.93 -7.55
N ILE A 147 -24.59 12.33 -7.35
CA ILE A 147 -25.35 13.02 -8.39
C ILE A 147 -24.64 14.31 -8.80
N LEU A 148 -24.22 15.11 -7.82
CA LEU A 148 -23.58 16.40 -8.05
C LEU A 148 -22.17 16.24 -8.65
N SER A 149 -21.37 15.31 -8.14
CA SER A 149 -19.99 15.07 -8.62
C SER A 149 -19.96 14.49 -10.04
N SER A 150 -20.98 13.73 -10.44
CA SER A 150 -21.05 13.12 -11.77
C SER A 150 -21.48 14.08 -12.89
N ASN A 151 -21.96 15.29 -12.55
CA ASN A 151 -22.43 16.32 -13.49
C ASN A 151 -23.33 15.78 -14.62
N ILE A 152 -24.24 14.89 -14.26
CA ILE A 152 -25.20 14.28 -15.19
C ILE A 152 -26.50 15.07 -15.23
N SER A 153 -27.14 15.12 -16.40
CA SER A 153 -28.44 15.78 -16.52
C SER A 153 -29.54 15.01 -15.78
N ARG A 154 -30.62 15.71 -15.43
CA ARG A 154 -31.84 15.13 -14.83
C ARG A 154 -32.29 13.87 -15.56
N LYS A 155 -32.38 13.95 -16.89
CA LYS A 155 -32.80 12.84 -17.77
C LYS A 155 -31.83 11.66 -17.66
N GLN A 156 -30.52 11.94 -17.74
CA GLN A 156 -29.47 10.91 -17.64
C GLN A 156 -29.51 10.19 -16.30
N TYR A 157 -29.73 10.90 -15.18
CA TYR A 157 -29.83 10.26 -13.86
C TYR A 157 -31.08 9.38 -13.72
N ILE A 158 -32.24 9.89 -14.14
CA ILE A 158 -33.53 9.20 -13.98
C ILE A 158 -33.59 7.92 -14.84
N GLU A 159 -33.20 8.01 -16.12
CA GLU A 159 -33.31 6.93 -17.11
C GLU A 159 -32.06 6.03 -17.16
N GLY A 160 -30.90 6.60 -16.84
CA GLY A 160 -29.59 5.97 -17.02
C GLY A 160 -29.28 4.85 -16.04
N ARG A 161 -28.23 4.07 -16.36
CA ARG A 161 -27.58 3.19 -15.38
C ARG A 161 -26.67 4.06 -14.51
N ARG A 162 -26.85 3.97 -13.19
CA ARG A 162 -25.94 4.62 -12.23
C ARG A 162 -24.66 3.79 -12.13
N LYS A 163 -23.49 4.44 -12.20
CA LYS A 163 -22.19 3.77 -12.06
C LYS A 163 -21.96 3.34 -10.60
N VAL A 164 -22.27 4.24 -9.68
CA VAL A 164 -22.24 4.03 -8.23
C VAL A 164 -23.62 4.39 -7.67
N SER A 165 -24.07 3.66 -6.66
CA SER A 165 -25.40 3.82 -6.07
C SER A 165 -25.34 3.48 -4.59
N TYR A 166 -25.71 4.43 -3.75
CA TYR A 166 -25.80 4.25 -2.30
C TYR A 166 -27.23 4.02 -1.84
N VAL A 167 -28.21 4.37 -2.68
CA VAL A 167 -29.64 4.19 -2.41
C VAL A 167 -30.30 3.29 -3.47
N LYS A 168 -31.14 2.35 -3.03
CA LYS A 168 -31.92 1.48 -3.93
C LYS A 168 -33.11 2.24 -4.53
N ALA A 169 -32.95 2.78 -5.75
CA ALA A 169 -34.01 3.44 -6.52
C ALA A 169 -34.09 2.91 -7.96
N LYS A 170 -35.28 2.45 -8.38
CA LYS A 170 -35.53 1.93 -9.74
C LYS A 170 -35.39 3.06 -10.78
N LYS A 171 -34.99 2.70 -12.00
CA LYS A 171 -35.00 3.65 -13.14
C LYS A 171 -36.41 4.18 -13.35
N ASN A 172 -36.53 5.44 -13.79
CA ASN A 172 -37.81 6.11 -14.05
C ASN A 172 -38.78 6.07 -12.85
N SER A 173 -38.26 5.95 -11.63
CA SER A 173 -39.09 5.97 -10.43
C SER A 173 -39.15 7.38 -9.85
N HIS A 174 -40.29 7.69 -9.23
CA HIS A 174 -40.48 8.93 -8.48
C HIS A 174 -39.38 9.16 -7.43
N ASN A 175 -38.86 8.08 -6.84
CA ASN A 175 -37.73 8.12 -5.91
C ASN A 175 -36.43 8.70 -6.52
N ARG A 176 -36.14 8.43 -7.81
CA ARG A 176 -35.00 9.07 -8.49
C ARG A 176 -35.24 10.53 -8.76
N GLU A 177 -36.46 10.92 -9.09
CA GLU A 177 -36.83 12.32 -9.26
C GLU A 177 -36.64 13.09 -7.95
N LEU A 178 -37.10 12.51 -6.84
CA LEU A 178 -36.92 13.09 -5.50
C LEU A 178 -35.44 13.22 -5.13
N LEU A 179 -34.61 12.19 -5.35
CA LEU A 179 -33.16 12.26 -5.09
C LEU A 179 -32.49 13.36 -5.90
N PHE A 180 -32.85 13.50 -7.18
CA PHE A 180 -32.33 14.58 -8.02
C PHE A 180 -32.80 15.96 -7.55
N ASN A 181 -34.07 16.11 -7.19
CA ASN A 181 -34.61 17.36 -6.64
C ASN A 181 -33.89 17.76 -5.35
N VAL A 182 -33.68 16.81 -4.42
CA VAL A 182 -32.89 17.07 -3.20
C VAL A 182 -31.48 17.49 -3.55
N SER A 183 -30.83 16.86 -4.54
CA SER A 183 -29.47 17.26 -4.93
C SER A 183 -29.38 18.69 -5.47
N GLU A 184 -30.37 19.13 -6.26
CA GLU A 184 -30.43 20.49 -6.79
C GLU A 184 -30.68 21.53 -5.68
N ILE A 185 -31.54 21.21 -4.71
CA ILE A 185 -31.78 22.09 -3.56
C ILE A 185 -30.56 22.12 -2.64
N PHE A 186 -29.95 20.97 -2.39
CA PHE A 186 -28.71 20.85 -1.64
C PHE A 186 -27.61 21.70 -2.28
N LYS A 187 -27.46 21.66 -3.61
CA LYS A 187 -26.55 22.53 -4.37
C LYS A 187 -26.83 24.02 -4.11
N LYS A 188 -28.10 24.45 -4.16
CA LYS A 188 -28.48 25.84 -3.87
C LYS A 188 -28.17 26.25 -2.43
N LEU A 189 -28.40 25.37 -1.46
CA LEU A 189 -28.13 25.66 -0.06
C LEU A 189 -26.64 25.69 0.27
N ILE A 190 -25.80 24.92 -0.43
CA ILE A 190 -24.33 25.04 -0.35
C ILE A 190 -23.90 26.47 -0.71
N PHE A 191 -24.41 27.02 -1.81
CA PHE A 191 -24.16 28.41 -2.19
C PHE A 191 -24.65 29.39 -1.13
N LYS A 192 -25.89 29.23 -0.66
CA LYS A 192 -26.50 30.10 0.35
C LYS A 192 -25.71 30.11 1.67
N ASN A 193 -25.14 28.98 2.06
CA ASN A 193 -24.35 28.84 3.29
C ASN A 193 -22.87 29.21 3.10
N ASN A 194 -22.43 29.55 1.88
CA ASN A 194 -21.05 29.92 1.57
C ASN A 194 -20.00 28.86 2.00
N VAL A 195 -20.28 27.58 1.72
CA VAL A 195 -19.42 26.45 2.10
C VAL A 195 -18.94 25.64 0.90
N TYR A 196 -17.78 24.98 1.05
CA TYR A 196 -17.18 24.11 0.03
C TYR A 196 -17.16 22.64 0.48
N ILE A 197 -17.60 21.71 -0.36
CA ILE A 197 -17.53 20.27 -0.14
C ILE A 197 -16.56 19.65 -1.18
N LYS A 198 -15.42 19.14 -0.70
CA LYS A 198 -14.27 18.69 -1.50
C LYS A 198 -14.58 17.73 -2.65
N ASP A 199 -15.56 16.84 -2.48
CA ASP A 199 -15.86 15.78 -3.46
C ASP A 199 -17.11 16.01 -4.31
N VAL A 200 -17.80 17.13 -4.10
CA VAL A 200 -19.17 17.36 -4.63
C VAL A 200 -19.22 18.53 -5.61
N ILE A 201 -18.22 19.39 -5.57
CA ILE A 201 -18.26 20.70 -6.20
C ILE A 201 -17.59 20.67 -7.58
N ASP A 202 -18.42 20.82 -8.61
CA ASP A 202 -17.98 21.02 -10.00
C ASP A 202 -17.33 22.41 -10.18
N ILE A 203 -16.55 22.54 -11.23
CA ILE A 203 -15.81 23.76 -11.58
C ILE A 203 -16.71 24.95 -11.83
N GLU A 204 -17.90 24.76 -12.42
CA GLU A 204 -18.90 25.83 -12.56
C GLU A 204 -19.25 26.49 -11.22
N LEU A 205 -19.19 25.72 -10.14
CA LEU A 205 -19.53 26.16 -8.80
C LEU A 205 -18.32 26.85 -8.13
N ILE A 206 -17.09 26.39 -8.41
CA ILE A 206 -15.86 27.09 -8.05
C ILE A 206 -15.76 28.45 -8.76
N GLU A 207 -16.03 28.50 -10.06
CA GLU A 207 -16.01 29.73 -10.86
C GLU A 207 -16.98 30.78 -10.30
N LYS A 208 -18.21 30.36 -9.94
CA LYS A 208 -19.19 31.24 -9.28
C LYS A 208 -18.76 31.77 -7.92
N PHE A 209 -17.86 31.08 -7.23
CA PHE A 209 -17.37 31.50 -5.93
C PHE A 209 -16.17 32.46 -6.01
N LEU A 210 -15.46 32.49 -7.13
CA LEU A 210 -14.15 33.13 -7.20
C LEU A 210 -14.10 34.48 -7.92
N ASP A 211 -15.16 34.93 -8.62
CA ASP A 211 -15.32 36.24 -9.29
C ASP A 211 -14.00 36.96 -9.69
N ASN A 212 -13.71 37.00 -11.00
CA ASN A 212 -12.50 37.52 -11.67
C ASN A 212 -11.20 36.80 -11.27
N ASN A 213 -10.77 35.89 -12.15
CA ASN A 213 -9.70 34.93 -11.88
C ASN A 213 -8.28 35.42 -12.26
N ASP A 214 -8.02 36.72 -12.47
CA ASP A 214 -6.68 37.23 -12.81
C ASP A 214 -5.72 37.29 -11.59
N ILE A 215 -5.29 36.13 -11.08
CA ILE A 215 -4.54 36.02 -9.82
C ILE A 215 -3.04 35.90 -10.06
N TYR A 216 -2.63 35.04 -10.99
CA TYR A 216 -1.23 34.69 -11.22
C TYR A 216 -0.71 35.21 -12.56
N THR A 217 0.46 35.83 -12.56
CA THR A 217 1.13 36.28 -13.79
C THR A 217 1.59 35.08 -14.63
N HIS A 218 2.21 34.09 -13.99
CA HIS A 218 2.65 32.86 -14.65
C HIS A 218 2.12 31.61 -13.95
N ILE A 219 1.82 30.57 -14.72
CA ILE A 219 1.37 29.27 -14.19
C ILE A 219 2.29 28.17 -14.71
N ALA A 220 2.79 27.35 -13.80
CA ALA A 220 3.63 26.18 -14.05
C ALA A 220 2.90 24.93 -13.51
N ILE A 221 2.70 23.91 -14.33
CA ILE A 221 1.99 22.68 -13.95
C ILE A 221 2.88 21.47 -14.20
N ASP A 222 3.21 20.74 -13.14
CA ASP A 222 3.99 19.50 -13.24
C ASP A 222 3.09 18.27 -13.48
N ASP A 223 3.44 17.47 -14.48
CA ASP A 223 2.72 16.26 -14.92
C ASP A 223 1.22 16.51 -15.20
N GLY A 224 0.89 17.59 -15.92
CA GLY A 224 -0.47 18.12 -16.12
C GLY A 224 -1.52 17.17 -16.71
N GLU A 225 -1.17 15.95 -17.13
CA GLU A 225 -2.12 14.87 -17.39
C GLU A 225 -2.90 14.41 -16.14
N PHE A 226 -2.47 14.76 -14.92
CA PHE A 226 -3.21 14.42 -13.70
C PHE A 226 -4.52 15.20 -13.56
N LEU A 227 -4.61 16.37 -14.20
CA LEU A 227 -5.79 17.22 -14.19
C LEU A 227 -6.81 16.74 -15.22
N THR A 228 -8.09 16.90 -14.91
CA THR A 228 -9.15 16.78 -15.92
C THR A 228 -9.15 17.99 -16.86
N GLU A 229 -9.80 17.89 -18.01
CA GLU A 229 -9.96 19.01 -18.95
C GLU A 229 -10.62 20.21 -18.28
N LYS A 230 -11.71 19.98 -17.52
CA LYS A 230 -12.37 21.05 -16.78
C LYS A 230 -11.40 21.72 -15.79
N GLN A 231 -10.66 20.93 -15.00
CA GLN A 231 -9.73 21.47 -14.00
C GLN A 231 -8.63 22.33 -14.64
N ARG A 232 -8.11 21.91 -15.80
CA ARG A 232 -7.17 22.74 -16.57
C ARG A 232 -7.81 24.04 -17.02
N LYS A 233 -9.02 24.01 -17.58
CA LYS A 233 -9.73 25.24 -17.97
C LYS A 233 -9.90 26.19 -16.80
N PHE A 234 -10.30 25.70 -15.63
CA PHE A 234 -10.37 26.50 -14.41
C PHE A 234 -9.02 27.13 -14.05
N ILE A 235 -7.94 26.33 -14.00
CA ILE A 235 -6.59 26.84 -13.70
C ILE A 235 -6.17 27.91 -14.72
N TYR A 236 -6.55 27.76 -15.99
CA TYR A 236 -6.20 28.72 -17.03
C TYR A 236 -6.88 30.07 -16.82
N THR A 237 -8.09 30.08 -16.27
CA THR A 237 -8.74 31.32 -15.88
C THR A 237 -7.99 32.05 -14.76
N LEU A 238 -7.18 31.34 -13.95
CA LEU A 238 -6.41 31.92 -12.85
C LEU A 238 -5.24 32.83 -13.31
N ARG A 239 -4.93 32.82 -14.61
CA ARG A 239 -3.81 33.56 -15.20
C ARG A 239 -4.25 34.97 -15.59
N LYS A 240 -3.51 35.98 -15.12
CA LYS A 240 -3.66 37.38 -15.55
C LYS A 240 -3.59 37.50 -17.07
N ASP A 241 -4.50 38.28 -17.66
CA ASP A 241 -4.42 38.63 -19.08
C ASP A 241 -3.36 39.72 -19.34
N SER A 242 -2.10 39.31 -19.51
CA SER A 242 -0.99 40.20 -19.84
C SER A 242 -0.08 39.63 -20.93
N SER A 243 0.64 40.50 -21.65
CA SER A 243 1.59 40.10 -22.70
C SER A 243 2.79 39.29 -22.18
N ILE A 244 3.05 39.36 -20.87
CA ILE A 244 4.09 38.61 -20.18
C ILE A 244 3.54 37.35 -19.50
N SER A 245 2.23 37.10 -19.54
CA SER A 245 1.65 35.94 -18.87
C SER A 245 1.96 34.64 -19.63
N THR A 246 2.24 33.54 -18.92
CA THR A 246 2.51 32.24 -19.57
C THR A 246 1.94 31.08 -18.77
N ILE A 247 1.55 30.01 -19.47
CA ILE A 247 1.26 28.71 -18.89
C ILE A 247 2.26 27.69 -19.41
N THR A 248 3.00 27.06 -18.50
CA THR A 248 3.91 25.95 -18.81
C THR A 248 3.39 24.68 -18.20
N ILE A 249 3.21 23.65 -19.03
CA ILE A 249 2.80 22.33 -18.58
C ILE A 249 3.87 21.31 -18.93
N THR A 250 4.30 20.51 -17.97
CA THR A 250 5.03 19.27 -18.26
C THR A 250 4.05 18.11 -18.37
N SER A 251 4.32 17.16 -19.27
CA SER A 251 3.47 15.97 -19.39
C SER A 251 4.20 14.76 -19.96
N LYS A 252 3.75 13.55 -19.64
CA LYS A 252 4.17 12.34 -20.37
C LYS A 252 3.49 12.21 -21.74
N ARG A 253 2.40 12.93 -22.00
CA ARG A 253 1.55 12.75 -23.20
C ARG A 253 1.14 14.09 -23.81
N ASN A 254 0.42 14.04 -24.94
CA ASN A 254 -0.22 15.22 -25.49
C ASN A 254 -1.45 15.58 -24.65
N ILE A 255 -1.61 16.87 -24.38
CA ILE A 255 -2.84 17.46 -23.84
C ILE A 255 -3.58 18.04 -25.05
N LYS A 256 -4.82 17.62 -25.26
CA LYS A 256 -5.56 17.89 -26.52
C LYS A 256 -6.46 19.13 -26.42
N ASP A 257 -6.85 19.48 -25.20
CA ASP A 257 -7.77 20.55 -24.85
C ASP A 257 -7.10 21.93 -24.76
N VAL A 258 -5.79 22.00 -25.04
CA VAL A 258 -5.00 23.23 -24.97
C VAL A 258 -4.20 23.40 -26.26
N SER A 259 -4.24 24.60 -26.84
CA SER A 259 -3.34 25.00 -27.91
C SER A 259 -2.00 25.46 -27.33
N PHE A 260 -0.91 24.80 -27.72
CA PHE A 260 0.45 25.13 -27.29
C PHE A 260 1.21 25.81 -28.41
N GLU A 261 1.69 27.02 -28.13
CA GLU A 261 2.54 27.78 -29.06
C GLU A 261 3.91 27.12 -29.20
N LYS A 262 4.42 26.54 -28.12
CA LYS A 262 5.71 25.83 -28.10
C LYS A 262 5.57 24.46 -27.46
N THR A 263 6.16 23.45 -28.10
CA THR A 263 6.31 22.11 -27.52
C THR A 263 7.78 21.70 -27.52
N TYR A 264 8.29 21.32 -26.36
CA TYR A 264 9.60 20.68 -26.22
C TYR A 264 9.45 19.18 -25.96
N ASN A 265 10.40 18.38 -26.45
CA ASN A 265 10.43 16.93 -26.25
C ASN A 265 11.73 16.50 -25.57
N LEU A 266 11.65 16.15 -24.28
CA LEU A 266 12.70 15.54 -23.49
C LEU A 266 12.71 14.03 -23.77
N ARG A 267 13.53 13.63 -24.75
CA ARG A 267 13.60 12.25 -25.25
C ARG A 267 14.43 11.32 -24.37
N ASN A 268 15.37 11.84 -23.61
CA ASN A 268 16.32 11.05 -22.83
C ASN A 268 15.78 10.87 -21.41
N ASN A 269 15.65 9.63 -20.93
CA ASN A 269 15.52 9.36 -19.50
C ASN A 269 16.91 9.55 -18.89
N ILE A 270 17.15 10.71 -18.31
CA ILE A 270 18.48 11.12 -17.85
C ILE A 270 18.76 10.60 -16.43
N ARG A 271 17.73 10.11 -15.74
CA ARG A 271 17.87 9.50 -14.42
C ARG A 271 18.43 8.09 -14.51
N SER A 272 18.07 7.32 -15.54
CA SER A 272 18.50 5.93 -15.65
C SER A 272 19.79 5.74 -16.45
N SER A 273 20.61 4.79 -16.01
CA SER A 273 21.79 4.29 -16.72
C SER A 273 21.50 3.91 -18.18
N GLU A 274 22.51 3.90 -19.05
CA GLU A 274 22.42 3.53 -20.48
C GLU A 274 21.77 2.15 -20.67
N GLU A 275 22.00 1.26 -19.71
CA GLU A 275 21.69 -0.16 -19.81
C GLU A 275 20.24 -0.43 -19.39
N ILE A 276 19.78 0.20 -18.30
CA ILE A 276 18.37 0.25 -17.93
C ILE A 276 17.56 0.93 -19.04
N ARG A 277 18.11 1.98 -19.67
CA ARG A 277 17.50 2.61 -20.85
C ARG A 277 17.36 1.64 -22.03
N ASN A 278 18.38 0.82 -22.33
CA ASN A 278 18.32 -0.16 -23.41
C ASN A 278 17.30 -1.27 -23.12
N LEU A 279 17.17 -1.71 -21.86
CA LEU A 279 16.12 -2.64 -21.43
C LEU A 279 14.71 -2.06 -21.69
N ILE A 280 14.50 -0.78 -21.36
CA ILE A 280 13.24 -0.07 -21.66
C ILE A 280 13.00 0.10 -23.18
N LYS A 281 14.05 0.36 -23.98
CA LYS A 281 13.95 0.52 -25.44
C LYS A 281 13.68 -0.81 -26.16
N GLY A 282 14.30 -1.91 -25.74
CA GLY A 282 14.00 -3.26 -26.23
C GLY A 282 12.53 -3.61 -26.07
N PHE A 283 11.91 -3.12 -24.99
CA PHE A 283 10.47 -3.24 -24.76
C PHE A 283 9.59 -2.42 -25.73
N LYS A 284 10.13 -1.34 -26.32
CA LYS A 284 9.45 -0.47 -27.29
C LYS A 284 9.72 -0.83 -28.76
N GLY A 285 10.49 -1.88 -29.03
CA GLY A 285 10.61 -2.47 -30.38
C GLY A 285 11.78 -1.95 -31.21
N ASN A 286 13.01 -2.24 -30.81
CA ASN A 286 14.12 -2.33 -31.77
C ASN A 286 15.16 -3.35 -31.30
N LYS A 287 15.56 -4.25 -32.21
CA LYS A 287 16.28 -5.50 -31.93
C LYS A 287 17.81 -5.40 -31.95
N ASN A 288 18.38 -4.27 -32.33
CA ASN A 288 19.82 -4.13 -32.48
C ASN A 288 20.30 -2.97 -31.62
N ILE A 289 21.09 -3.25 -30.59
CA ILE A 289 22.18 -2.45 -30.00
C ILE A 289 22.55 -3.16 -28.70
N LEU A 290 23.65 -3.91 -28.68
CA LEU A 290 24.44 -4.18 -27.49
C LEU A 290 25.90 -4.42 -27.94
N GLU A 291 26.75 -3.41 -27.78
CA GLU A 291 28.21 -3.60 -27.72
C GLU A 291 28.67 -3.57 -26.26
N LYS A 292 29.79 -4.26 -26.03
CA LYS A 292 30.30 -4.82 -24.78
C LYS A 292 30.67 -3.78 -23.71
N ASN A 293 30.66 -4.28 -22.46
CA ASN A 293 31.14 -3.70 -21.20
C ASN A 293 30.05 -3.06 -20.32
N ILE A 294 29.14 -3.88 -19.80
CA ILE A 294 27.92 -3.41 -19.15
C ILE A 294 27.65 -4.21 -17.86
N ASN A 295 27.38 -3.51 -16.75
CA ASN A 295 26.80 -4.11 -15.54
C ASN A 295 25.32 -4.44 -15.77
N ILE A 296 24.96 -5.68 -15.47
CA ILE A 296 23.78 -6.38 -15.97
C ILE A 296 22.63 -6.32 -14.93
N PRO A 297 21.39 -5.90 -15.28
CA PRO A 297 20.21 -6.02 -14.40
C PRO A 297 20.04 -7.43 -13.83
N TYR A 298 19.78 -7.57 -12.54
CA TYR A 298 19.71 -8.89 -11.90
C TYR A 298 18.27 -9.40 -11.90
N HIS A 299 18.05 -10.59 -12.46
CA HIS A 299 16.77 -11.28 -12.40
C HIS A 299 16.90 -12.54 -11.57
N LEU A 300 16.07 -12.64 -10.53
CA LEU A 300 16.14 -13.71 -9.54
C LEU A 300 14.75 -14.35 -9.43
N ILE A 301 14.65 -15.66 -9.69
CA ILE A 301 13.41 -16.42 -9.54
C ILE A 301 13.55 -17.45 -8.41
N TYR A 302 12.51 -17.52 -7.58
CA TYR A 302 12.41 -18.43 -6.44
C TYR A 302 11.17 -19.31 -6.53
N ASP A 303 11.12 -20.39 -5.75
CA ASP A 303 9.98 -21.30 -5.73
C ASP A 303 8.72 -20.65 -5.12
N ASP A 304 8.92 -19.84 -4.08
CA ASP A 304 7.85 -19.20 -3.32
C ASP A 304 8.17 -17.74 -2.96
N MET A 305 7.11 -17.02 -2.59
CA MET A 305 7.16 -15.60 -2.22
C MET A 305 8.09 -15.33 -1.04
N GLY A 306 8.11 -16.21 -0.03
CA GLY A 306 8.94 -16.04 1.17
C GLY A 306 10.42 -16.11 0.84
N LYS A 307 10.84 -17.12 0.06
CA LYS A 307 12.22 -17.21 -0.47
C LYS A 307 12.62 -15.96 -1.25
N SER A 308 11.71 -15.41 -2.05
CA SER A 308 11.98 -14.19 -2.81
C SER A 308 12.25 -12.98 -1.92
N PHE A 309 11.51 -12.81 -0.82
CA PHE A 309 11.73 -11.71 0.13
C PHE A 309 12.98 -11.91 0.98
N LEU A 310 13.31 -13.14 1.36
CA LEU A 310 14.58 -13.47 2.04
C LEU A 310 15.77 -13.10 1.18
N ALA A 311 15.72 -13.44 -0.09
CA ALA A 311 16.77 -13.08 -1.01
C ALA A 311 16.90 -11.58 -1.18
N ILE A 312 15.80 -10.84 -1.26
CA ILE A 312 15.84 -9.37 -1.30
C ILE A 312 16.49 -8.80 -0.04
N ARG A 313 16.13 -9.31 1.14
CA ARG A 313 16.73 -8.95 2.43
C ARG A 313 18.24 -9.21 2.45
N ASP A 314 18.66 -10.41 2.06
CA ASP A 314 20.08 -10.80 2.06
C ASP A 314 20.89 -10.04 1.00
N LEU A 315 20.30 -9.83 -0.17
CA LEU A 315 20.85 -8.98 -1.23
C LEU A 315 21.09 -7.57 -0.71
N ILE A 316 20.09 -6.98 -0.05
CA ILE A 316 20.25 -5.64 0.51
C ILE A 316 21.33 -5.63 1.58
N LYS A 317 21.27 -6.54 2.55
CA LYS A 317 22.15 -6.56 3.71
C LYS A 317 23.61 -6.87 3.36
N ASN A 318 23.85 -7.78 2.43
CA ASN A 318 25.17 -8.34 2.19
C ASN A 318 25.82 -7.78 0.91
N ASN A 319 25.08 -7.11 0.03
CA ASN A 319 25.63 -6.60 -1.24
C ASN A 319 25.31 -5.12 -1.51
N ILE A 320 24.04 -4.71 -1.38
CA ILE A 320 23.63 -3.34 -1.76
C ILE A 320 24.07 -2.33 -0.70
N SER A 321 23.87 -2.63 0.59
CA SER A 321 24.25 -1.77 1.72
C SER A 321 25.74 -1.46 1.81
N LEU A 322 26.59 -2.31 1.21
CA LEU A 322 28.04 -2.09 1.12
C LEU A 322 28.40 -0.96 0.15
N ARG A 323 27.50 -0.61 -0.78
CA ARG A 323 27.74 0.31 -1.90
C ARG A 323 26.79 1.52 -1.88
N TYR A 324 25.64 1.40 -1.21
CA TYR A 324 24.59 2.41 -1.17
C TYR A 324 24.04 2.57 0.24
N LYS A 325 23.62 3.79 0.59
CA LYS A 325 22.87 4.04 1.83
C LYS A 325 21.47 3.44 1.75
N TYR A 326 20.83 3.15 2.87
CA TYR A 326 19.45 2.65 2.85
C TYR A 326 18.46 3.64 2.24
N GLU A 327 18.66 4.95 2.40
CA GLU A 327 17.86 6.00 1.77
C GLU A 327 17.92 6.00 0.23
N ASP A 328 18.97 5.41 -0.34
CA ASP A 328 19.17 5.27 -1.79
C ASP A 328 18.41 4.06 -2.38
N ILE A 329 17.79 3.22 -1.54
CA ILE A 329 17.14 1.97 -1.93
C ILE A 329 15.62 2.13 -1.88
N ILE A 330 14.93 1.66 -2.92
CA ILE A 330 13.48 1.48 -2.93
C ILE A 330 13.09 0.04 -3.31
N VAL A 331 12.15 -0.52 -2.56
CA VAL A 331 11.55 -1.83 -2.83
C VAL A 331 10.08 -1.62 -3.19
N LEU A 332 9.72 -2.08 -4.39
CA LEU A 332 8.42 -1.90 -5.01
C LEU A 332 7.64 -3.21 -4.98
N PHE A 333 6.50 -3.17 -4.31
CA PHE A 333 5.59 -4.30 -4.12
C PHE A 333 4.39 -4.22 -5.04
N LYS A 334 3.80 -5.37 -5.38
CA LYS A 334 2.63 -5.42 -6.26
C LYS A 334 1.39 -4.82 -5.62
N ASN A 335 1.18 -5.10 -4.33
CA ASN A 335 0.02 -4.67 -3.57
C ASN A 335 0.40 -4.49 -2.09
N GLU A 336 -0.53 -3.96 -1.31
CA GLU A 336 -0.32 -3.71 0.12
C GLU A 336 -0.10 -4.98 0.93
N GLU A 337 -0.71 -6.10 0.51
CA GLU A 337 -0.58 -7.37 1.20
C GLU A 337 0.86 -7.90 1.10
N GLU A 338 1.44 -7.87 -0.09
CA GLU A 338 2.84 -8.23 -0.33
C GLU A 338 3.80 -7.29 0.38
N LEU A 339 3.52 -5.99 0.36
CA LEU A 339 4.34 -5.02 1.09
C LEU A 339 4.33 -5.33 2.59
N ARG A 340 3.17 -5.64 3.15
CA ARG A 340 3.02 -6.00 4.56
C ARG A 340 3.84 -7.25 4.90
N LYS A 341 3.74 -8.30 4.09
CA LYS A 341 4.51 -9.55 4.24
C LYS A 341 6.02 -9.32 4.08
N GLY A 342 6.43 -8.63 3.02
CA GLY A 342 7.84 -8.36 2.71
C GLY A 342 8.53 -7.46 3.73
N LYS A 343 7.81 -6.49 4.31
CA LYS A 343 8.34 -5.59 5.34
C LYS A 343 8.90 -6.35 6.55
N LEU A 344 8.30 -7.49 6.90
CA LEU A 344 8.73 -8.31 8.05
C LEU A 344 10.17 -8.79 7.89
N TYR A 345 10.58 -9.17 6.68
CA TYR A 345 11.93 -9.65 6.42
C TYR A 345 13.00 -8.58 6.66
N PHE A 346 12.68 -7.31 6.41
CA PHE A 346 13.59 -6.19 6.69
C PHE A 346 13.67 -5.90 8.18
N ILE A 347 12.52 -5.81 8.86
CA ILE A 347 12.46 -5.56 10.31
C ILE A 347 13.22 -6.64 11.07
N ASN A 348 12.97 -7.92 10.76
CA ASN A 348 13.62 -9.06 11.41
C ASN A 348 15.15 -9.04 11.27
N SER A 349 15.66 -8.50 10.16
CA SER A 349 17.10 -8.39 9.92
C SER A 349 17.72 -7.07 10.37
N LYS A 350 17.00 -6.27 11.17
CA LYS A 350 17.42 -4.93 11.62
C LYS A 350 17.75 -3.99 10.46
N ILE A 351 17.09 -4.18 9.33
CA ILE A 351 17.22 -3.32 8.16
C ILE A 351 16.19 -2.20 8.30
N PRO A 352 16.60 -0.95 8.49
CA PRO A 352 15.67 0.14 8.71
C PRO A 352 14.86 0.38 7.43
N CYS A 353 13.53 0.32 7.53
CA CYS A 353 12.65 0.51 6.39
C CYS A 353 11.43 1.38 6.74
N ARG A 354 10.84 2.04 5.74
CA ARG A 354 9.65 2.87 5.89
C ARG A 354 8.72 2.70 4.71
N ARG A 355 7.41 2.67 5.00
CA ARG A 355 6.38 2.72 3.96
C ARG A 355 6.24 4.17 3.49
N ILE A 356 6.33 4.40 2.18
CA ILE A 356 6.04 5.71 1.57
C ILE A 356 4.57 5.72 1.14
N LYS A 357 3.72 6.49 1.83
CA LYS A 357 2.35 6.82 1.37
C LYS A 357 2.21 8.34 1.29
N ASN A 358 2.14 8.88 0.09
CA ASN A 358 1.73 10.26 -0.24
C ASN A 358 2.32 11.46 0.51
N SER A 359 3.24 11.37 1.49
CA SER A 359 4.05 12.51 1.93
C SER A 359 5.21 12.15 2.88
N LEU A 360 6.15 13.11 2.90
CA LEU A 360 7.23 13.41 3.84
C LEU A 360 8.41 12.43 3.86
N TYR A 361 9.52 12.91 3.30
CA TYR A 361 10.85 12.48 3.68
C TYR A 361 10.97 12.61 5.20
N SER A 362 10.91 11.48 5.90
CA SER A 362 11.39 11.42 7.27
C SER A 362 12.92 11.43 7.20
N ASN A 363 13.57 12.32 7.94
CA ASN A 363 15.01 12.23 8.18
C ASN A 363 15.35 10.84 8.77
N GLY A 364 16.33 10.19 8.18
CA GLY A 364 16.85 8.89 8.64
C GLY A 364 17.16 7.94 7.49
N ASP A 365 18.30 7.26 7.59
CA ASP A 365 18.77 6.29 6.61
C ASP A 365 17.90 5.02 6.65
N LYS A 366 16.80 5.02 5.88
CA LYS A 366 15.81 3.93 5.83
C LYS A 366 15.43 3.59 4.40
N ILE A 367 15.29 2.29 4.12
CA ILE A 367 14.79 1.76 2.85
C ILE A 367 13.36 2.22 2.62
N LYS A 368 13.09 2.63 1.39
CA LYS A 368 11.78 3.08 0.94
C LYS A 368 10.98 1.85 0.48
N LEU A 369 9.83 1.59 1.08
CA LEU A 369 8.91 0.52 0.69
C LEU A 369 7.65 1.14 0.10
N ALA A 370 7.23 0.71 -1.08
CA ALA A 370 6.02 1.24 -1.69
C ALA A 370 5.33 0.24 -2.64
N VAL A 371 4.05 0.46 -2.91
CA VAL A 371 3.28 -0.30 -3.91
C VAL A 371 3.34 0.42 -5.25
N PHE A 372 3.34 -0.29 -6.38
CA PHE A 372 3.51 0.28 -7.73
C PHE A 372 2.69 1.57 -8.00
N ASP A 373 1.42 1.61 -7.60
CA ASP A 373 0.54 2.76 -7.86
C ASP A 373 0.90 4.02 -7.05
N ASP A 374 1.70 3.90 -5.98
CA ASP A 374 1.99 5.00 -5.05
C ASP A 374 3.22 5.84 -5.41
N VAL A 375 4.02 5.41 -6.40
CA VAL A 375 5.42 5.85 -6.52
C VAL A 375 5.75 6.58 -7.81
N LEU A 376 4.73 6.92 -8.61
CA LEU A 376 4.91 7.62 -9.88
C LEU A 376 5.70 8.92 -9.67
N GLY A 377 6.96 8.92 -10.09
CA GLY A 377 7.85 10.10 -10.10
C GLY A 377 9.02 10.06 -9.11
N ILE A 378 9.09 9.09 -8.19
CA ILE A 378 10.25 8.95 -7.29
C ILE A 378 11.36 8.19 -8.03
N SER A 379 12.58 8.71 -8.04
CA SER A 379 13.76 7.94 -8.47
C SER A 379 14.59 7.50 -7.27
N SER A 380 15.37 6.45 -7.45
CA SER A 380 16.28 5.91 -6.44
C SER A 380 17.49 5.33 -7.12
N LYS A 381 18.68 5.42 -6.47
CA LYS A 381 19.89 4.80 -7.02
C LYS A 381 19.72 3.30 -7.23
N VAL A 382 19.03 2.65 -6.30
CA VAL A 382 18.72 1.22 -6.38
C VAL A 382 17.21 1.00 -6.30
N VAL A 383 16.67 0.28 -7.28
CA VAL A 383 15.26 -0.14 -7.31
C VAL A 383 15.18 -1.66 -7.33
N ILE A 384 14.35 -2.21 -6.44
CA ILE A 384 14.04 -3.63 -6.38
C ILE A 384 12.54 -3.80 -6.66
N VAL A 385 12.19 -4.49 -7.73
CA VAL A 385 10.80 -4.79 -8.11
C VAL A 385 10.49 -6.22 -7.66
N THR A 386 9.49 -6.39 -6.79
CA THR A 386 9.09 -7.72 -6.31
C THR A 386 8.03 -8.37 -7.20
N ASN A 387 7.84 -9.69 -7.01
CA ASN A 387 6.82 -10.50 -7.66
C ASN A 387 6.80 -10.43 -9.21
N PHE A 388 7.99 -10.52 -9.80
CA PHE A 388 8.19 -10.51 -11.24
C PHE A 388 7.91 -11.86 -11.92
N ASN A 389 6.62 -12.24 -12.12
CA ASN A 389 6.24 -13.55 -12.70
C ASN A 389 5.28 -13.46 -13.91
N ASN A 390 5.03 -14.58 -14.60
CA ASN A 390 4.29 -14.63 -15.88
C ASN A 390 2.81 -14.27 -15.81
N GLU A 391 2.16 -14.61 -14.70
CA GLU A 391 0.72 -14.46 -14.56
C GLU A 391 0.34 -13.00 -14.25
N ASN A 392 1.29 -12.21 -13.76
CA ASN A 392 1.05 -10.89 -13.19
C ASN A 392 1.09 -9.71 -14.17
N TYR A 393 1.61 -9.86 -15.41
CA TYR A 393 1.85 -8.72 -16.33
C TYR A 393 1.22 -8.94 -17.72
N SER A 394 0.00 -9.45 -17.74
CA SER A 394 -0.70 -9.78 -18.98
C SER A 394 -1.27 -8.54 -19.69
N THR A 395 -1.65 -7.51 -18.92
CA THR A 395 -2.35 -6.33 -19.46
C THR A 395 -1.40 -5.24 -19.98
N ILE A 396 -1.89 -4.41 -20.92
CA ILE A 396 -1.16 -3.24 -21.43
C ILE A 396 -0.88 -2.22 -20.31
N LYS A 397 -1.79 -2.13 -19.32
CA LYS A 397 -1.66 -1.22 -18.17
C LYS A 397 -0.51 -1.66 -17.25
N GLU A 398 -0.45 -2.93 -16.86
CA GLU A 398 0.62 -3.50 -16.03
C GLU A 398 1.99 -3.39 -16.70
N LYS A 399 2.06 -3.63 -18.03
CA LYS A 399 3.29 -3.44 -18.80
C LYS A 399 3.77 -1.98 -18.79
N LYS A 400 2.84 -1.03 -18.84
CA LYS A 400 3.17 0.40 -18.83
C LYS A 400 3.61 0.88 -17.45
N ILE A 401 2.93 0.40 -16.41
CA ILE A 401 3.32 0.56 -15.01
C ILE A 401 4.76 0.07 -14.88
N LEU A 402 5.02 -1.19 -15.23
CA LEU A 402 6.35 -1.79 -15.14
C LEU A 402 7.47 -0.98 -15.82
N ILE A 403 7.23 -0.43 -17.02
CA ILE A 403 8.20 0.47 -17.68
C ILE A 403 8.48 1.71 -16.83
N ASP A 404 7.43 2.31 -16.27
CA ASP A 404 7.55 3.49 -15.41
C ASP A 404 8.32 3.12 -14.13
N GLU A 405 8.15 1.94 -13.52
CA GLU A 405 8.95 1.53 -12.34
C GLU A 405 10.41 1.21 -12.66
N ILE A 406 10.67 0.49 -13.74
CA ILE A 406 12.04 0.21 -14.22
C ILE A 406 12.79 1.53 -14.47
N SER A 407 12.08 2.55 -14.97
CA SER A 407 12.64 3.88 -15.22
C SER A 407 12.95 4.70 -13.96
N MET A 408 12.55 4.23 -12.77
CA MET A 408 12.87 4.88 -11.49
C MET A 408 14.32 4.59 -11.05
N ALA A 409 14.94 3.55 -11.58
CA ALA A 409 16.28 3.12 -11.21
C ALA A 409 17.33 4.01 -11.87
N GLU A 410 18.21 4.58 -11.05
CA GLU A 410 19.31 5.42 -11.54
C GLU A 410 20.55 4.59 -11.85
N ASN A 411 20.97 3.73 -10.92
CA ASN A 411 22.19 2.93 -11.03
C ASN A 411 21.91 1.43 -11.17
N GLU A 412 21.15 0.85 -10.23
CA GLU A 412 20.94 -0.61 -10.15
C GLU A 412 19.45 -0.97 -10.11
N LEU A 413 19.11 -2.01 -10.86
CA LEU A 413 17.76 -2.57 -10.95
C LEU A 413 17.79 -4.07 -10.67
N TYR A 414 16.96 -4.48 -9.72
CA TYR A 414 16.74 -5.88 -9.37
C TYR A 414 15.29 -6.26 -9.66
N LEU A 415 15.08 -7.29 -10.49
CA LEU A 415 13.79 -7.86 -10.79
C LEU A 415 13.68 -9.21 -10.08
N VAL A 416 12.88 -9.28 -9.02
CA VAL A 416 12.78 -10.48 -8.18
C VAL A 416 11.39 -11.09 -8.32
N GLY A 417 11.34 -12.33 -8.78
CA GLY A 417 10.10 -13.09 -9.01
C GLY A 417 10.06 -14.41 -8.25
N TYR A 418 8.88 -15.02 -8.21
CA TYR A 418 8.71 -16.40 -7.74
C TYR A 418 7.68 -17.15 -8.60
N GLY A 419 7.80 -18.47 -8.64
CA GLY A 419 6.96 -19.34 -9.46
C GLY A 419 7.35 -19.31 -10.95
N LYS A 420 6.36 -19.28 -11.85
CA LYS A 420 6.62 -19.34 -13.30
C LYS A 420 7.21 -18.04 -13.84
N GLU A 421 8.36 -18.16 -14.49
CA GLU A 421 9.08 -17.07 -15.14
C GLU A 421 8.19 -16.30 -16.14
N SER A 422 8.33 -14.98 -16.15
CA SER A 422 7.54 -14.13 -17.02
C SER A 422 7.91 -14.25 -18.50
N LYS A 423 6.91 -14.34 -19.40
CA LYS A 423 7.07 -14.19 -20.86
C LYS A 423 7.74 -12.86 -21.24
N PHE A 424 7.73 -11.88 -20.32
CA PHE A 424 8.50 -10.64 -20.43
C PHE A 424 10.00 -10.90 -20.42
N VAL A 425 10.49 -11.75 -19.50
CA VAL A 425 11.92 -12.05 -19.32
C VAL A 425 12.49 -12.68 -20.58
N ASN A 426 11.73 -13.61 -21.17
CA ASN A 426 12.07 -14.27 -22.43
C ASN A 426 12.14 -13.33 -23.64
N LYS A 427 11.69 -12.07 -23.51
CA LYS A 427 11.79 -11.03 -24.54
C LYS A 427 12.89 -10.00 -24.26
N LEU A 428 13.53 -10.06 -23.10
CA LEU A 428 14.68 -9.23 -22.80
C LEU A 428 15.89 -9.73 -23.61
N PRO A 429 16.78 -8.84 -24.08
CA PRO A 429 17.96 -9.26 -24.83
C PRO A 429 18.80 -10.24 -24.01
N VAL A 430 19.11 -11.40 -24.59
CA VAL A 430 19.96 -12.42 -23.95
C VAL A 430 21.37 -11.82 -23.75
N GLY A 431 21.82 -11.78 -22.50
CA GLY A 431 23.04 -11.07 -22.06
C GLY A 431 22.78 -9.96 -21.03
N VAL A 432 21.51 -9.66 -20.72
CA VAL A 432 21.08 -8.59 -19.79
C VAL A 432 20.64 -9.13 -18.42
N LEU A 433 20.75 -10.44 -18.15
CA LEU A 433 20.42 -11.02 -16.85
C LEU A 433 21.47 -12.06 -16.42
N GLU A 434 22.12 -11.86 -15.27
CA GLU A 434 22.80 -12.96 -14.57
C GLU A 434 21.74 -13.77 -13.82
N ASP A 435 21.43 -14.97 -14.32
CA ASP A 435 20.57 -15.94 -13.62
C ASP A 435 21.34 -16.51 -12.42
N ARG A 436 21.26 -15.83 -11.26
CA ARG A 436 21.77 -16.35 -9.99
C ARG A 436 20.61 -16.96 -9.21
N ARG A 437 20.34 -18.25 -9.44
CA ARG A 437 19.43 -19.03 -8.59
C ARG A 437 20.00 -19.11 -7.17
N PHE A 438 19.52 -18.25 -6.26
CA PHE A 438 19.80 -18.38 -4.84
C PHE A 438 18.74 -19.30 -4.21
N VAL A 439 19.08 -20.55 -3.94
CA VAL A 439 18.21 -21.42 -3.14
C VAL A 439 18.46 -21.11 -1.67
N SER A 440 17.84 -20.06 -1.13
CA SER A 440 17.77 -19.89 0.33
C SER A 440 16.62 -20.75 0.85
N ASN A 441 16.89 -21.63 1.83
CA ASN A 441 16.03 -22.76 2.15
C ASN A 441 15.13 -22.57 3.40
N LYS A 442 14.78 -21.35 3.84
CA LYS A 442 14.03 -21.17 5.11
C LYS A 442 13.10 -19.95 5.13
N GLY A 443 11.80 -20.15 4.86
CA GLY A 443 10.70 -19.14 4.80
C GLY A 443 10.08 -18.69 6.13
N ILE A 444 8.89 -18.06 6.07
CA ILE A 444 8.00 -17.76 7.22
C ILE A 444 7.00 -18.91 7.38
N GLU A 445 6.74 -19.34 8.62
CA GLU A 445 5.70 -20.33 8.97
C GLU A 445 4.53 -19.65 9.67
N SER A 446 3.31 -20.09 9.33
CA SER A 446 2.06 -19.68 9.99
C SER A 446 1.41 -20.87 10.68
N PHE A 447 1.06 -20.74 11.95
CA PHE A 447 0.38 -21.79 12.70
C PHE A 447 -0.70 -21.20 13.60
N THR A 448 -1.74 -21.98 13.85
CA THR A 448 -2.88 -21.59 14.69
C THR A 448 -2.75 -22.29 16.03
N TYR A 449 -2.69 -21.53 17.11
CA TYR A 449 -2.71 -22.03 18.49
C TYR A 449 -4.13 -21.93 19.07
N VAL A 450 -4.60 -23.01 19.68
CA VAL A 450 -5.89 -23.10 20.36
C VAL A 450 -5.64 -23.41 21.84
N ASP A 451 -6.04 -22.51 22.72
CA ASP A 451 -5.93 -22.68 24.18
C ASP A 451 -7.03 -23.61 24.70
N CYS A 452 -6.66 -24.73 25.31
CA CYS A 452 -7.59 -25.75 25.79
C CYS A 452 -8.44 -25.28 26.98
N LYS A 453 -7.99 -24.27 27.75
CA LYS A 453 -8.67 -23.81 28.97
C LYS A 453 -9.44 -22.50 28.75
N LYS A 454 -8.90 -21.59 27.94
CA LYS A 454 -9.43 -20.23 27.74
C LYS A 454 -10.26 -20.08 26.47
N ASN A 455 -10.42 -21.15 25.69
CA ASN A 455 -11.11 -21.16 24.40
C ASN A 455 -10.66 -20.02 23.47
N LYS A 456 -9.36 -19.74 23.48
CA LYS A 456 -8.73 -18.62 22.76
C LYS A 456 -7.97 -19.17 21.56
N VAL A 457 -8.22 -18.58 20.39
CA VAL A 457 -7.48 -18.90 19.15
C VAL A 457 -6.49 -17.78 18.85
N ILE A 458 -5.24 -18.14 18.60
CA ILE A 458 -4.14 -17.21 18.33
C ILE A 458 -3.47 -17.63 17.03
N ASN A 459 -3.42 -16.75 16.04
CA ASN A 459 -2.65 -17.00 14.82
C ASN A 459 -1.22 -16.50 15.02
N LEU A 460 -0.26 -17.38 14.81
CA LEU A 460 1.17 -17.15 15.03
C LEU A 460 1.89 -17.13 13.68
N LEU A 461 2.70 -16.10 13.45
CA LEU A 461 3.58 -15.97 12.29
C LEU A 461 5.02 -15.86 12.77
N ARG A 462 5.90 -16.73 12.28
CA ARG A 462 7.32 -16.73 12.65
C ARG A 462 8.24 -16.85 11.43
N ASP A 463 9.41 -16.26 11.52
CA ASP A 463 10.50 -16.46 10.56
C ASP A 463 11.32 -17.70 10.98
N ILE A 464 11.47 -18.69 10.08
CA ILE A 464 12.26 -19.90 10.38
C ILE A 464 13.73 -19.54 10.67
N SER A 465 14.25 -18.45 10.09
CA SER A 465 15.62 -17.98 10.30
C SER A 465 15.81 -17.17 11.60
N ALA A 466 14.71 -16.72 12.22
CA ALA A 466 14.71 -15.96 13.47
C ALA A 466 13.50 -16.36 14.33
N PRO A 467 13.48 -17.58 14.90
CA PRO A 467 12.27 -18.18 15.46
C PRO A 467 11.78 -17.52 16.76
N LYS A 468 12.55 -16.59 17.35
CA LYS A 468 12.14 -15.76 18.49
C LYS A 468 11.27 -14.56 18.09
N ASN A 469 11.39 -14.10 16.85
CA ASN A 469 10.61 -12.97 16.35
C ASN A 469 9.23 -13.49 15.92
N MET A 470 8.23 -13.28 16.76
CA MET A 470 6.87 -13.76 16.54
C MET A 470 5.88 -12.62 16.45
N LEU A 471 4.99 -12.69 15.46
CA LEU A 471 3.77 -11.89 15.43
C LEU A 471 2.61 -12.76 15.88
N ILE A 472 1.77 -12.19 16.75
CA ILE A 472 0.52 -12.82 17.17
C ILE A 472 -0.64 -11.97 16.67
N ASN A 473 -1.68 -12.63 16.16
CA ASN A 473 -2.97 -11.98 15.94
C ASN A 473 -3.95 -12.52 16.97
N VAL A 474 -4.40 -11.62 17.85
CA VAL A 474 -5.40 -11.90 18.87
C VAL A 474 -6.61 -11.02 18.58
N ASN A 475 -7.75 -11.62 18.27
CA ASN A 475 -9.03 -10.92 18.03
C ASN A 475 -8.93 -9.79 16.97
N GLY A 476 -8.12 -9.96 15.94
CA GLY A 476 -7.97 -8.99 14.84
C GLY A 476 -6.96 -7.87 15.10
N LYS A 477 -6.28 -7.87 16.26
CA LYS A 477 -5.15 -6.97 16.56
C LYS A 477 -3.84 -7.73 16.41
N GLU A 478 -2.93 -7.17 15.62
CA GLU A 478 -1.58 -7.70 15.43
C GLU A 478 -0.65 -7.11 16.50
N GLU A 479 0.04 -7.98 17.24
CA GLU A 479 1.03 -7.61 18.27
C GLU A 479 2.36 -8.29 17.95
N GLU A 480 3.45 -7.55 18.11
CA GLU A 480 4.82 -8.04 17.97
C GLU A 480 5.37 -8.43 19.35
N LEU A 481 5.94 -9.63 19.45
CA LEU A 481 6.55 -10.10 20.69
C LEU A 481 8.05 -9.80 20.69
N ALA A 482 8.53 -9.25 21.80
CA ALA A 482 9.97 -9.13 22.04
C ALA A 482 10.59 -10.50 22.36
N ASP A 483 11.91 -10.64 22.20
CA ASP A 483 12.66 -11.86 22.54
C ASP A 483 12.41 -12.36 23.98
N SER A 484 12.13 -11.45 24.92
CA SER A 484 11.81 -11.77 26.32
C SER A 484 10.39 -12.34 26.52
N GLU A 485 9.53 -12.26 25.51
CA GLU A 485 8.12 -12.63 25.56
C GLU A 485 7.85 -13.98 24.88
N VAL A 486 8.90 -14.68 24.45
CA VAL A 486 8.82 -16.02 23.85
C VAL A 486 9.71 -17.00 24.62
N SER A 487 9.23 -18.23 24.76
CA SER A 487 9.99 -19.32 25.38
C SER A 487 10.18 -20.46 24.40
N LYS A 488 11.34 -21.10 24.52
CA LYS A 488 11.72 -22.28 23.76
C LYS A 488 11.12 -23.52 24.42
N VAL A 489 10.42 -24.34 23.64
CA VAL A 489 9.74 -25.55 24.09
C VAL A 489 10.21 -26.73 23.22
N LYS A 490 10.58 -27.84 23.87
CA LYS A 490 11.05 -29.05 23.18
C LYS A 490 9.90 -29.80 22.52
N VAL A 491 10.15 -30.39 21.35
CA VAL A 491 9.20 -31.23 20.61
C VAL A 491 9.69 -32.67 20.65
N PHE A 492 8.86 -33.57 21.16
CA PHE A 492 9.12 -35.00 21.23
C PHE A 492 8.35 -35.75 20.14
N SER A 493 8.81 -36.97 19.84
CA SER A 493 8.29 -37.87 18.81
C SER A 493 6.81 -38.22 19.02
N HIS A 494 6.24 -38.92 18.02
CA HIS A 494 4.82 -39.19 17.90
C HIS A 494 4.25 -39.93 19.11
N ILE A 495 3.16 -39.39 19.68
CA ILE A 495 2.35 -40.13 20.65
C ILE A 495 1.09 -40.61 19.95
N ALA A 496 0.87 -41.93 20.02
CA ALA A 496 -0.33 -42.54 19.50
C ALA A 496 -1.55 -42.11 20.32
N ALA A 497 -2.52 -41.57 19.61
CA ALA A 497 -3.89 -41.42 20.08
C ALA A 497 -4.53 -42.82 20.29
N GLY A 498 -4.01 -43.90 19.71
CA GLY A 498 -4.55 -45.25 19.88
C GLY A 498 -3.80 -46.09 20.93
N MET A 499 -3.14 -47.14 20.44
CA MET A 499 -2.35 -48.09 21.23
C MET A 499 -1.05 -47.44 21.74
N PRO A 500 -0.56 -47.80 22.92
CA PRO A 500 0.64 -47.20 23.46
C PRO A 500 1.89 -47.50 22.59
N ILE A 501 2.68 -46.47 22.24
CA ILE A 501 3.96 -46.59 21.51
C ILE A 501 5.14 -46.21 22.41
N PHE A 502 6.30 -46.85 22.15
CA PHE A 502 7.54 -46.69 22.88
C PHE A 502 7.97 -45.22 22.92
N ILE A 503 8.24 -44.69 24.11
CA ILE A 503 8.77 -43.33 24.28
C ILE A 503 10.25 -43.36 23.88
N SER A 504 10.60 -42.89 22.68
CA SER A 504 11.98 -42.53 22.40
C SER A 504 12.24 -41.13 22.98
N GLU A 505 13.27 -40.98 23.81
CA GLU A 505 13.76 -39.68 24.31
C GLU A 505 14.42 -38.82 23.22
N GLU A 506 14.28 -39.19 21.95
CA GLU A 506 14.86 -38.46 20.84
C GLU A 506 14.09 -37.15 20.61
N GLU A 507 14.73 -36.05 21.00
CA GLU A 507 14.31 -34.70 20.69
C GLU A 507 14.20 -34.53 19.17
N THR A 508 12.97 -34.43 18.66
CA THR A 508 12.69 -34.31 17.21
C THR A 508 12.80 -32.87 16.72
N GLY A 509 12.80 -31.90 17.63
CA GLY A 509 13.03 -30.51 17.32
C GLY A 509 12.64 -29.58 18.47
N GLU A 510 12.64 -28.28 18.18
CA GLU A 510 12.36 -27.22 19.15
C GLU A 510 11.42 -26.18 18.52
N MET A 511 10.52 -25.62 19.31
CA MET A 511 9.58 -24.59 18.88
C MET A 511 9.53 -23.45 19.90
N TYR A 512 9.45 -22.22 19.41
CA TYR A 512 9.22 -21.05 20.26
C TYR A 512 7.73 -20.77 20.34
N LEU A 513 7.24 -20.52 21.56
CA LEU A 513 5.86 -20.16 21.84
C LEU A 513 5.81 -18.86 22.67
N PRO A 514 4.76 -18.03 22.51
CA PRO A 514 4.54 -16.88 23.37
C PRO A 514 4.46 -17.26 24.85
N ASN A 515 5.08 -16.48 25.72
CA ASN A 515 4.95 -16.65 27.17
C ASN A 515 3.50 -16.48 27.64
N SER A 516 2.67 -15.79 26.86
CA SER A 516 1.24 -15.60 27.13
C SER A 516 0.39 -16.87 26.98
N VAL A 517 0.90 -17.89 26.28
CA VAL A 517 0.23 -19.20 26.12
C VAL A 517 0.82 -20.28 27.03
N LEU A 518 1.91 -19.99 27.74
CA LEU A 518 2.57 -20.91 28.66
C LEU A 518 2.30 -20.50 30.11
N THR A 519 2.15 -21.49 30.99
CA THR A 519 1.99 -21.22 32.42
C THR A 519 3.33 -20.81 33.02
N LYS A 520 3.38 -19.68 33.73
CA LYS A 520 4.61 -19.22 34.39
C LYS A 520 5.14 -20.27 35.38
N ASN A 521 6.45 -20.45 35.41
CA ASN A 521 7.17 -21.34 36.34
C ASN A 521 6.82 -22.83 36.24
N LYS A 522 6.26 -23.28 35.11
CA LYS A 522 6.03 -24.71 34.83
C LYS A 522 6.81 -25.16 33.61
N GLU A 523 7.23 -26.43 33.62
CA GLU A 523 7.86 -27.06 32.46
C GLU A 523 6.80 -27.41 31.41
N HIS A 524 7.12 -27.18 30.15
CA HIS A 524 6.26 -27.49 29.02
C HIS A 524 7.03 -28.29 27.97
N PHE A 525 6.32 -29.13 27.24
CA PHE A 525 6.84 -29.84 26.08
C PHE A 525 5.74 -30.02 25.03
N ILE A 526 6.11 -30.34 23.81
CA ILE A 526 5.18 -30.52 22.69
C ILE A 526 5.24 -31.97 22.22
N LEU A 527 4.07 -32.53 21.97
CA LEU A 527 3.89 -33.85 21.39
C LEU A 527 3.24 -33.74 20.02
N THR A 528 3.73 -34.48 19.03
CA THR A 528 3.05 -34.59 17.74
C THR A 528 2.06 -35.75 17.80
N ILE A 529 0.80 -35.49 17.44
CA ILE A 529 -0.28 -36.48 17.51
C ILE A 529 -0.20 -37.43 16.32
N ASP A 530 -0.30 -38.72 16.62
CA ASP A 530 -0.43 -39.79 15.62
C ASP A 530 -1.73 -40.57 15.87
N GLY A 531 -2.66 -40.52 14.93
CA GLY A 531 -3.99 -41.13 15.03
C GLY A 531 -5.13 -40.15 15.33
N ASP A 532 -6.34 -40.70 15.52
CA ASP A 532 -7.60 -39.95 15.50
C ASP A 532 -8.46 -40.13 16.77
N SER A 533 -7.93 -40.74 17.83
CA SER A 533 -8.74 -41.06 19.02
C SER A 533 -9.26 -39.84 19.78
N MET A 534 -8.73 -38.65 19.50
CA MET A 534 -9.08 -37.41 20.20
C MET A 534 -9.82 -36.42 19.26
N ILE A 535 -10.36 -36.92 18.15
CA ILE A 535 -10.97 -36.10 17.10
C ILE A 535 -12.21 -35.34 17.58
N ASN A 536 -13.02 -35.89 18.49
CA ASN A 536 -14.25 -35.25 18.96
C ASN A 536 -14.00 -34.01 19.84
N VAL A 537 -12.79 -33.87 20.40
CA VAL A 537 -12.35 -32.64 21.10
C VAL A 537 -11.48 -31.75 20.21
N GLY A 538 -11.49 -32.01 18.90
CA GLY A 538 -10.80 -31.20 17.91
C GLY A 538 -9.29 -31.37 17.94
N ILE A 539 -8.75 -32.52 18.34
CA ILE A 539 -7.33 -32.86 18.20
C ILE A 539 -7.20 -33.85 17.05
N ASN A 540 -6.57 -33.42 15.95
CA ASN A 540 -6.46 -34.22 14.72
C ASN A 540 -5.08 -34.87 14.60
N ASN A 541 -5.00 -35.91 13.77
CA ASN A 541 -3.73 -36.49 13.36
C ASN A 541 -2.78 -35.42 12.79
N GLY A 542 -1.53 -35.38 13.28
CA GLY A 542 -0.53 -34.40 12.88
C GLY A 542 -0.56 -33.06 13.62
N ASP A 543 -1.59 -32.79 14.43
CA ASP A 543 -1.60 -31.64 15.33
C ASP A 543 -0.46 -31.76 16.37
N LYS A 544 0.02 -30.64 16.89
CA LYS A 544 1.00 -30.59 17.98
C LYS A 544 0.32 -30.17 19.26
N VAL A 545 0.40 -30.97 20.32
CA VAL A 545 -0.21 -30.68 21.62
C VAL A 545 0.84 -30.19 22.59
N VAL A 546 0.60 -29.02 23.18
CA VAL A 546 1.43 -28.43 24.24
C VAL A 546 1.01 -29.02 25.58
N ILE A 547 1.92 -29.73 26.22
CA ILE A 547 1.75 -30.37 27.51
C ILE A 547 2.44 -29.54 28.60
N GLU A 548 1.70 -29.24 29.66
CA GLU A 548 2.23 -28.72 30.91
C GLU A 548 2.58 -29.91 31.82
N ARG A 549 3.84 -30.01 32.25
CA ARG A 549 4.29 -31.12 33.11
C ARG A 549 3.68 -30.97 34.50
N ASN A 550 2.84 -31.93 34.86
CA ASN A 550 2.22 -32.01 36.18
C ASN A 550 1.94 -33.48 36.54
N ASN A 551 1.94 -33.78 37.84
CA ASN A 551 1.70 -35.14 38.35
C ASN A 551 0.28 -35.30 38.90
N THR A 552 -0.56 -34.26 38.76
CA THR A 552 -1.92 -34.18 39.30
C THR A 552 -2.85 -33.70 38.21
N VAL A 553 -4.01 -34.36 38.06
CA VAL A 553 -5.00 -34.04 37.03
C VAL A 553 -6.39 -34.02 37.64
N GLU A 554 -7.28 -33.23 37.05
CA GLU A 554 -8.69 -33.20 37.40
C GLU A 554 -9.51 -34.12 36.48
N ASN A 555 -10.68 -34.56 36.96
CA ASN A 555 -11.56 -35.40 36.16
C ASN A 555 -12.07 -34.65 34.92
N GLY A 556 -11.80 -35.20 33.74
CA GLY A 556 -12.12 -34.59 32.46
C GLY A 556 -10.94 -33.90 31.77
N ASP A 557 -9.76 -33.86 32.41
CA ASP A 557 -8.56 -33.31 31.79
C ASP A 557 -8.02 -34.23 30.69
N ILE A 558 -7.63 -33.63 29.56
CA ILE A 558 -6.88 -34.32 28.51
C ILE A 558 -5.41 -34.36 28.95
N CYS A 559 -4.87 -35.57 29.10
CA CYS A 559 -3.53 -35.78 29.65
C CYS A 559 -2.71 -36.73 28.78
N ALA A 560 -1.39 -36.49 28.78
CA ALA A 560 -0.42 -37.46 28.32
C ALA A 560 -0.16 -38.46 29.45
N VAL A 561 -0.46 -39.73 29.20
CA VAL A 561 -0.40 -40.82 30.18
C VAL A 561 0.54 -41.90 29.66
N GLU A 562 1.46 -42.32 30.52
CA GLU A 562 2.34 -43.47 30.30
C GLU A 562 1.68 -44.74 30.85
N ILE A 563 1.66 -45.78 30.04
CA ILE A 563 1.14 -47.13 30.35
C ILE A 563 2.19 -48.12 29.84
N ASP A 564 2.75 -48.95 30.73
CA ASP A 564 3.76 -49.97 30.38
C ASP A 564 4.92 -49.44 29.50
N GLY A 565 5.44 -48.25 29.83
CA GLY A 565 6.57 -47.62 29.12
C GLY A 565 6.19 -46.90 27.81
N ASN A 566 4.90 -46.77 27.53
CA ASN A 566 4.40 -46.19 26.29
C ASN A 566 3.45 -45.02 26.59
N ALA A 567 3.53 -43.94 25.82
CA ALA A 567 2.70 -42.75 26.06
C ALA A 567 1.47 -42.69 25.13
N THR A 568 0.34 -42.20 25.66
CA THR A 568 -0.89 -41.92 24.92
C THR A 568 -1.58 -40.65 25.40
N LEU A 569 -2.39 -40.00 24.56
CA LEU A 569 -3.22 -38.86 24.94
C LEU A 569 -4.67 -39.29 25.17
N LYS A 570 -5.21 -39.02 26.36
CA LYS A 570 -6.57 -39.45 26.77
C LYS A 570 -7.23 -38.45 27.70
N THR A 571 -8.55 -38.42 27.71
CA THR A 571 -9.33 -37.77 28.77
C THR A 571 -9.33 -38.67 30.01
N VAL A 572 -8.87 -38.14 31.15
CA VAL A 572 -8.68 -38.93 32.38
C VAL A 572 -9.85 -38.72 33.35
N LYS A 573 -10.38 -39.81 33.91
CA LYS A 573 -11.30 -39.79 35.06
C LYS A 573 -10.79 -40.70 36.16
N ILE A 574 -10.59 -40.16 37.35
CA ILE A 574 -10.18 -40.85 38.56
C ILE A 574 -11.37 -40.97 39.50
N ALA A 575 -11.73 -42.21 39.85
CA ALA A 575 -12.77 -42.52 40.82
C ALA A 575 -12.44 -43.82 41.56
N ASN A 576 -12.67 -43.85 42.88
CA ASN A 576 -12.51 -45.04 43.71
C ASN A 576 -11.13 -45.75 43.57
N GLY A 577 -10.05 -44.99 43.38
CA GLY A 577 -8.69 -45.54 43.23
C GLY A 577 -8.38 -46.14 41.85
N MET A 578 -9.29 -45.98 40.88
CA MET A 578 -9.14 -46.41 39.49
C MET A 578 -9.06 -45.18 38.57
N ALA A 579 -8.27 -45.28 37.50
CA ALA A 579 -8.22 -44.31 36.42
C ALA A 579 -8.87 -44.90 35.16
N THR A 580 -9.88 -44.21 34.65
CA THR A 580 -10.50 -44.47 33.36
C THR A 580 -9.91 -43.49 32.33
N LEU A 581 -9.28 -44.04 31.29
CA LEU A 581 -8.72 -43.32 30.16
C LEU A 581 -9.70 -43.39 28.99
N ILE A 582 -10.20 -42.24 28.56
CA ILE A 582 -11.25 -42.12 27.55
C ILE A 582 -10.65 -41.53 26.28
N SER A 583 -10.87 -42.21 25.16
CA SER A 583 -10.68 -41.63 23.82
C SER A 583 -11.87 -40.74 23.50
N GLU A 584 -11.62 -39.53 23.03
CA GLU A 584 -12.65 -38.64 22.48
C GLU A 584 -12.91 -39.00 21.00
N ASN A 585 -13.31 -40.25 20.77
CA ASN A 585 -13.69 -40.83 19.48
C ASN A 585 -14.49 -42.12 19.75
N ASP A 586 -15.71 -42.19 19.22
CA ASP A 586 -16.68 -43.25 19.51
C ASP A 586 -16.23 -44.65 19.05
N ASN A 587 -15.22 -44.73 18.19
CA ASN A 587 -14.65 -46.00 17.71
C ASN A 587 -13.74 -46.69 18.74
N TYR A 588 -13.43 -46.05 19.87
CA TYR A 588 -12.48 -46.55 20.85
C TYR A 588 -13.12 -46.72 22.22
N ALA A 589 -13.00 -47.92 22.81
CA ALA A 589 -13.53 -48.21 24.13
C ALA A 589 -12.69 -47.56 25.25
N PRO A 590 -13.31 -47.10 26.36
CA PRO A 590 -12.58 -46.65 27.55
C PRO A 590 -11.69 -47.75 28.14
N MET A 591 -10.51 -47.36 28.65
CA MET A 591 -9.57 -48.28 29.30
C MET A 591 -9.52 -47.98 30.80
N ASN A 592 -9.51 -49.00 31.65
CA ASN A 592 -9.48 -48.85 33.11
C ASN A 592 -8.20 -49.43 33.68
N PHE A 593 -7.55 -48.67 34.56
CA PHE A 593 -6.29 -49.03 35.19
C PHE A 593 -6.33 -48.71 36.69
N GLY A 594 -5.58 -49.46 37.49
CA GLY A 594 -5.22 -49.03 38.83
C GLY A 594 -4.31 -47.81 38.78
N LEU A 595 -4.37 -46.92 39.78
CA LEU A 595 -3.52 -45.72 39.82
C LEU A 595 -2.02 -46.02 39.79
N ASN A 596 -1.60 -47.22 40.18
CA ASN A 596 -0.20 -47.66 40.16
C ASN A 596 0.26 -48.19 38.79
N GLU A 597 -0.67 -48.42 37.86
CA GLU A 597 -0.40 -48.97 36.52
C GLU A 597 -0.20 -47.88 35.46
N ILE A 598 -0.49 -46.63 35.82
CA ILE A 598 -0.34 -45.48 34.94
C ILE A 598 0.56 -44.44 35.57
N ARG A 599 1.22 -43.66 34.72
CA ARG A 599 1.92 -42.45 35.14
C ARG A 599 1.46 -41.26 34.32
N ILE A 600 1.03 -40.22 35.00
CA ILE A 600 0.68 -38.96 34.36
C ILE A 600 1.96 -38.21 34.02
N ILE A 601 2.15 -37.92 32.74
CA ILE A 601 3.30 -37.18 32.23
C ILE A 601 3.00 -35.67 32.26
N GLY A 602 1.77 -35.29 31.92
CA GLY A 602 1.30 -33.92 32.02
C GLY A 602 -0.08 -33.69 31.39
N GLN A 603 -0.59 -32.48 31.54
CA GLN A 603 -1.91 -32.04 31.04
C GLN A 603 -1.76 -31.26 29.73
N ALA A 604 -2.66 -31.48 28.77
CA ALA A 604 -2.76 -30.67 27.55
C ALA A 604 -3.30 -29.27 27.86
N VAL A 605 -2.53 -28.25 27.51
CA VAL A 605 -2.89 -26.83 27.72
C VAL A 605 -3.12 -26.06 26.42
N GLY A 606 -2.67 -26.59 25.30
CA GLY A 606 -2.98 -26.02 23.99
C GLY A 606 -2.69 -26.93 22.81
N ILE A 607 -3.25 -26.57 21.66
CA ILE A 607 -3.15 -27.30 20.40
C ILE A 607 -2.63 -26.37 19.32
N ILE A 608 -1.58 -26.79 18.61
CA ILE A 608 -1.04 -26.10 17.45
C ILE A 608 -1.49 -26.87 16.22
N LYS A 609 -2.32 -26.23 15.40
CA LYS A 609 -2.90 -26.82 14.19
C LYS A 609 -1.87 -26.97 13.08
N ASN A 610 -1.87 -28.15 12.49
CA ASN A 610 -1.17 -28.39 11.23
C ASN A 610 -2.04 -27.87 10.08
N ASN A 611 -1.59 -26.79 9.41
CA ASN A 611 -2.32 -26.16 8.30
C ASN A 611 -1.84 -26.68 6.95
#